data_AF-A0A8J5QXE6-F1
#
_entry.id   AF-A0A8J5QXE6-F1
#
_cell.length_a   1.000
_cell.length_b   1.000
_cell.length_c   1.000
_cell.angle_alpha   90.00
_cell.angle_beta   90.00
_cell.angle_gamma   90.00
#
_symmetry.space_group_name_H-M   'P 1'
#
loop_
_entity.id
_entity.type
_entity.pdbx_description
1 polymer ?
#
loop_
_entity_poly.entity_id
_entity_poly.type
_entity_poly.pdbx_seq_one_letter_code
_entity_poly.pdbx_strand_id
1 'polypeptide(L)' 'MQTAAEWRIVLVIAGSIYLIGAIIYGLCASGEKQQWALEKKNEDLKAYTNQAMDYDSHV' A
#
# COMPACT_ATOMS: atom_id res chain seq x y z
N MET A 1 -22.72 34.59 -26.85
CA MET A 1 -21.40 34.29 -26.27
C MET A 1 -21.60 33.64 -24.90
N GLN A 2 -22.02 32.37 -24.87
CA GLN A 2 -22.10 31.58 -23.64
C GLN A 2 -20.85 30.71 -23.55
N THR A 3 -19.72 31.30 -23.18
CA THR A 3 -18.45 30.54 -23.20
C THR A 3 -17.57 30.79 -21.98
N ALA A 4 -17.63 31.95 -21.34
CA ALA A 4 -16.81 32.17 -20.14
C ALA A 4 -17.50 31.71 -18.84
N ALA A 5 -18.82 31.92 -18.72
CA ALA A 5 -19.56 31.60 -17.51
C ALA A 5 -19.73 30.09 -17.30
N GLU A 6 -20.05 29.34 -18.36
CA GLU A 6 -20.24 27.89 -18.31
C GLU A 6 -18.94 27.16 -17.96
N TRP A 7 -17.83 27.57 -18.57
CA TRP A 7 -16.52 26.99 -18.28
C TRP A 7 -16.03 27.27 -16.87
N ARG A 8 -16.38 28.41 -16.26
CA ARG A 8 -16.10 28.64 -14.83
C ARG A 8 -16.78 27.61 -13.95
N ILE A 9 -18.01 27.21 -14.27
CA ILE A 9 -18.75 26.19 -13.50
C ILE A 9 -18.03 24.84 -13.62
N VAL A 10 -17.65 24.44 -14.84
CA VAL A 10 -16.93 23.19 -15.08
C VAL A 10 -15.59 23.15 -14.32
N LEU A 11 -14.82 24.24 -14.36
CA LEU A 11 -13.54 24.33 -13.65
C LEU A 11 -13.71 24.29 -12.13
N VAL A 12 -14.75 24.93 -11.59
CA VAL A 12 -15.05 24.89 -10.16
C VAL A 12 -15.43 23.48 -9.73
N ILE A 13 -16.27 22.77 -10.50
CA ILE A 13 -16.67 21.39 -10.19
C ILE A 13 -15.47 20.44 -10.29
N ALA A 14 -14.71 20.51 -11.39
CA ALA A 14 -13.52 19.68 -11.59
C ALA A 14 -12.47 19.90 -10.51
N GLY A 15 -12.20 21.18 -10.17
CA GLY A 15 -11.30 21.54 -9.08
C GLY A 15 -11.77 21.04 -7.72
N SER A 16 -13.08 21.09 -7.46
CA SER A 16 -13.66 20.60 -6.19
C SER A 16 -13.53 19.08 -6.07
N ILE A 17 -13.80 18.32 -7.14
CA ILE A 17 -13.62 16.85 -7.16
C ILE A 17 -12.15 16.49 -6.95
N TYR A 18 -11.24 17.19 -7.63
CA TYR A 18 -9.80 16.98 -7.46
C TYR A 18 -9.32 17.28 -6.03
N LEU A 19 -9.78 18.40 -5.45
CA LEU A 19 -9.43 18.79 -4.09
C LEU A 19 -9.94 17.77 -3.06
N ILE A 20 -11.18 17.29 -3.21
CA ILE A 20 -11.74 16.24 -2.34
C ILE A 20 -10.93 14.96 -2.45
N GLY A 21 -10.58 14.54 -3.68
CA GLY A 21 -9.71 13.38 -3.90
C GLY A 21 -8.34 13.53 -3.26
N ALA A 22 -7.73 14.72 -3.36
CA ALA A 22 -6.45 15.03 -2.74
C ALA A 22 -6.53 15.03 -1.21
N ILE A 23 -7.63 15.51 -0.62
CA ILE A 23 -7.86 15.48 0.82
C ILE A 23 -8.03 14.03 1.29
N ILE A 24 -8.85 13.23 0.61
CA ILE A 24 -9.04 11.81 0.95
C ILE A 24 -7.71 11.07 0.83
N TYR A 25 -6.98 11.26 -0.26
CA TYR A 25 -5.67 10.65 -0.45
C TYR A 25 -4.69 11.10 0.63
N GLY A 26 -4.59 12.40 0.91
CA GLY A 26 -3.68 12.94 1.91
C GLY A 26 -3.99 12.50 3.35
N LEU A 27 -5.27 12.33 3.70
CA LEU A 27 -5.70 11.90 5.03
C LEU A 27 -5.63 10.37 5.20
N CYS A 28 -6.02 9.61 4.17
CA CYS A 28 -6.11 8.16 4.25
C CYS A 28 -4.83 7.43 3.81
N ALA A 29 -3.91 8.09 3.12
CA ALA A 29 -2.62 7.51 2.81
C ALA A 29 -1.77 7.44 4.09
N SER A 30 -1.80 6.28 4.74
CA SER A 30 -0.77 5.93 5.71
C SER A 30 0.50 5.57 4.95
N GLY A 31 1.56 6.38 5.15
CA GLY A 31 2.90 6.12 4.61
C GLY A 31 3.65 4.98 5.33
N GLU A 32 3.01 4.33 6.31
CA GLU A 32 3.61 3.22 7.04
C GLU A 32 3.52 1.92 6.24
N LYS A 33 4.57 1.10 6.35
CA LYS A 33 4.60 -0.25 5.78
C LYS A 33 3.42 -1.05 6.33
N GLN A 34 2.50 -1.39 5.44
CA GLN A 34 1.34 -2.20 5.77
C GLN A 34 1.80 -3.58 6.27
N GLN A 35 1.04 -4.20 7.18
CA GLN A 35 1.42 -5.45 7.84
C GLN A 35 1.70 -6.60 6.86
N TRP A 36 1.05 -6.61 5.70
CA TRP A 36 1.28 -7.59 4.63
C TRP A 36 2.59 -7.38 3.86
N ALA A 37 3.17 -6.17 3.93
CA ALA A 37 4.45 -5.81 3.33
C ALA A 37 5.61 -5.93 4.34
N LEU A 38 5.33 -6.39 5.56
CA LEU A 38 6.38 -6.81 6.48
C LEU A 38 6.98 -8.09 5.94
N GLU A 39 8.27 -8.04 5.64
CA GLU A 39 9.07 -9.23 5.34
C GLU A 39 8.92 -10.16 6.54
N LYS A 40 8.22 -11.29 6.36
CA LYS A 40 8.14 -12.33 7.38
C LYS A 40 9.57 -12.73 7.69
N LYS A 41 10.10 -12.29 8.84
CA LYS A 41 11.35 -12.83 9.35
C LYS A 41 11.20 -14.34 9.34
N ASN A 42 12.13 -15.00 8.65
CA ASN A 42 12.25 -16.43 8.45
C ASN A 42 12.39 -17.20 9.78
N GLU A 43 11.39 -17.13 10.67
CA GLU A 43 11.27 -18.01 11.84
C GLU A 43 10.55 -19.31 11.45
N ASP A 44 9.68 -19.25 10.43
CA ASP A 44 9.01 -20.42 9.84
C ASP A 44 9.98 -21.36 9.11
N LEU A 45 11.20 -20.92 8.75
CA LEU A 45 12.20 -21.76 8.09
C LEU A 45 12.83 -22.82 9.02
N LYS A 46 12.67 -22.69 10.35
CA LYS A 46 13.13 -23.72 11.30
C LYS A 46 12.27 -24.98 11.28
N ALA A 47 11.04 -24.90 10.77
CA ALA A 47 10.11 -26.02 10.74
C ALA A 47 10.48 -27.12 9.71
N TYR A 48 11.46 -26.87 8.82
CA TYR A 48 11.97 -27.85 7.86
C TYR A 48 13.32 -28.46 8.24
N THR A 49 13.73 -28.37 9.51
CA THR A 49 14.84 -29.17 10.02
C THR A 49 14.37 -30.62 10.17
N ASN A 50 14.78 -31.49 9.24
CA ASN A 50 14.58 -32.94 9.38
C ASN A 50 15.71 -33.49 10.25
N GLN A 51 15.40 -33.86 11.50
CA GLN A 51 16.33 -34.47 12.47
C GLN A 51 17.04 -35.74 11.96
N ALA A 52 16.56 -36.35 10.88
CA ALA A 52 17.21 -37.48 10.21
C ALA A 52 18.56 -37.13 9.54
N MET A 53 18.84 -35.84 9.31
CA MET A 53 20.12 -35.40 8.72
C MET A 53 21.25 -35.27 9.74
N ASP A 54 20.93 -35.21 11.04
CA ASP A 54 21.92 -35.03 12.11
C ASP A 54 22.54 -36.34 12.61
N TYR A 55 22.05 -37.50 12.15
CA TYR A 55 22.54 -38.81 12.61
C TYR A 55 23.75 -39.32 11.82
N ASP A 56 23.94 -38.86 10.58
CA ASP A 56 25.04 -39.31 9.70
C ASP A 56 26.34 -38.48 9.85
N SER A 57 26.30 -37.40 10.63
CA SER A 57 27.46 -36.55 10.91
C SER A 57 28.31 -37.03 12.11
N HIS A 58 27.91 -38.11 12.76
CA HIS A 58 28.56 -38.61 13.99
C HIS A 58 28.95 -40.11 13.93
N VAL A 59 29.14 -40.67 12.74
CA VAL A 59 29.74 -42.00 12.52
C VAL A 59 31.09 -41.87 11.84
#